data_AF-A0A8J0UP73-F1
#
_entry.id   AF-A0A8J0UP73-F1
#
_cell.length_a   1.000
_cell.length_b   1.000
_cell.length_c   1.000
_cell.angle_alpha   90.00
_cell.angle_beta   90.00
_cell.angle_gamma   90.00
#
_symmetry.space_group_name_H-M   'P 1'
#
loop_
_entity.id
_entity.type
_entity.pdbx_description
1 polymer ?
#
loop_
_entity_poly.entity_id
_entity_poly.type
_entity_poly.pdbx_seq_one_letter_code
_entity_poly.pdbx_strand_id
1 'polypeptide(L)'
;MKFCNSLLSVLYLASLFILTCETKLLHPKKCQRPLLEKKTAELYNETALFKGLFPKDNITGIKFLTENLKVDFMAQKNCDLRSNLLSFYINDFLKKPLLQEKASKFKIIQNLIVIQDLLLHCKKSLCDKKKTESKSFTELKNKTLQIHGKKVFWKAISEMDILVEWIQEYVEELE
;
A
#
# COMPACT_ATOMS: atom_id res chain seq x y z
N MET A 1 -14.95 -39.74 54.51
CA MET A 1 -14.91 -38.54 55.39
C MET A 1 -13.72 -37.71 54.93
N LYS A 2 -13.78 -36.48 54.41
CA LYS A 2 -14.71 -35.36 54.56
C LYS A 2 -14.91 -34.65 53.21
N PHE A 3 -16.13 -34.16 52.97
CA PHE A 3 -16.49 -33.18 51.94
C PHE A 3 -16.56 -31.77 52.55
N CYS A 4 -16.44 -30.75 51.69
CA CYS A 4 -16.84 -29.34 51.85
C CYS A 4 -15.97 -28.46 52.79
N ASN A 5 -15.68 -27.19 52.51
CA ASN A 5 -16.17 -26.30 51.45
C ASN A 5 -15.28 -25.04 51.31
N SER A 6 -15.55 -24.33 50.20
CA SER A 6 -15.39 -22.88 50.03
C SER A 6 -14.17 -22.39 49.23
N LEU A 7 -14.27 -22.51 47.91
CA LEU A 7 -14.40 -21.36 47.00
C LEU A 7 -13.68 -20.06 47.42
N LEU A 8 -12.35 -20.07 47.52
CA LEU A 8 -11.58 -18.81 47.56
C LEU A 8 -10.21 -18.85 46.89
N SER A 9 -9.74 -19.99 46.38
CA SER A 9 -8.42 -20.09 45.75
C SER A 9 -8.42 -20.03 44.22
N VAL A 10 -9.59 -20.10 43.56
CA VAL A 10 -9.67 -20.04 42.08
C VAL A 10 -9.72 -18.60 41.55
N LEU A 11 -10.08 -17.63 42.39
CA LEU A 11 -10.13 -16.21 41.99
C LEU A 11 -8.77 -15.50 42.03
N TYR A 12 -7.76 -16.05 42.71
CA TYR A 12 -6.47 -15.38 42.85
C TYR A 12 -5.49 -15.68 41.70
N LEU A 13 -5.71 -16.75 40.94
CA LEU A 13 -4.88 -17.08 39.77
C LEU A 13 -5.42 -16.47 38.46
N ALA A 14 -6.68 -16.01 38.43
CA ALA A 14 -7.24 -15.32 37.28
C ALA A 14 -6.90 -13.82 37.24
N SER A 15 -6.49 -13.22 38.38
CA SER A 15 -6.11 -11.79 38.45
C SER A 15 -4.66 -11.50 38.04
N LEU A 16 -3.80 -12.53 37.93
CA LEU A 16 -2.42 -12.40 37.44
C LEU A 16 -2.28 -12.53 35.91
N PHE A 17 -3.36 -12.90 35.21
CA PHE A 17 -3.41 -12.91 33.73
C PHE A 17 -3.93 -11.59 33.14
N ILE A 18 -4.20 -10.60 33.98
CA ILE A 18 -4.63 -9.27 33.55
C ILE A 18 -3.41 -8.36 33.52
N LEU A 19 -3.04 -7.94 32.32
CA LEU A 19 -2.10 -6.85 32.00
C LEU A 19 -0.59 -7.16 32.11
N THR A 20 -0.10 -8.04 31.24
CA THR A 20 1.05 -7.66 30.40
C THR A 20 0.63 -7.66 28.95
N CYS A 21 -0.39 -6.83 28.65
CA CYS A 21 -0.42 -6.24 27.33
C CYS A 21 0.83 -5.37 27.29
N GLU A 22 1.90 -5.87 26.67
CA GLU A 22 2.96 -5.00 26.19
C GLU A 22 2.26 -3.93 25.38
N THR A 23 2.03 -2.79 26.02
CA THR A 23 1.96 -1.54 25.31
C THR A 23 3.32 -1.46 24.64
N LYS A 24 3.40 -1.99 23.40
CA LYS A 24 4.26 -1.40 22.39
C LYS A 24 3.87 0.05 22.44
N LEU A 25 4.59 0.83 23.23
CA LEU A 25 4.80 2.24 23.05
C LEU A 25 5.19 2.33 21.59
N LEU A 26 4.18 2.48 20.73
CA LEU A 26 4.29 2.78 19.32
C LEU A 26 4.92 4.15 19.32
N HIS A 27 6.24 4.17 19.52
CA HIS A 27 7.07 5.25 19.08
C HIS A 27 6.63 5.45 17.64
N PRO A 28 6.06 6.61 17.28
CA PRO A 28 5.71 6.86 15.90
C PRO A 28 6.97 6.55 15.10
N LYS A 29 6.93 5.53 14.22
CA LYS A 29 8.10 5.19 13.41
C LYS A 29 8.50 6.51 12.76
N LYS A 30 9.71 7.00 13.07
CA LYS A 30 10.21 8.23 12.48
C LYS A 30 10.30 8.02 10.97
N CYS A 31 10.10 9.09 10.21
CA CYS A 31 10.35 9.05 8.78
C CYS A 31 11.76 8.51 8.52
N GLN A 32 11.88 7.46 7.69
CA GLN A 32 13.16 6.93 7.25
C GLN A 32 13.38 7.32 5.79
N ARG A 33 13.56 8.62 5.53
CA ARG A 33 13.69 9.17 4.16
C ARG A 33 14.77 8.46 3.32
N PRO A 34 16.00 8.20 3.83
CA PRO A 34 17.01 7.50 3.04
C PRO A 34 16.60 6.08 2.63
N LEU A 35 15.84 5.38 3.48
CA LEU A 35 15.31 4.06 3.15
C LEU A 35 14.19 4.17 2.10
N LEU A 36 13.33 5.19 2.20
CA LEU A 36 12.26 5.45 1.24
C LEU A 36 12.85 5.74 -0.16
N GLU A 37 13.81 6.65 -0.25
CA GLU A 37 14.53 6.95 -1.50
C GLU A 37 15.17 5.70 -2.11
N LYS A 38 15.91 4.93 -1.30
CA LYS A 38 16.52 3.66 -1.74
C LYS A 38 15.46 2.69 -2.28
N LYS A 39 14.36 2.50 -1.56
CA LYS A 39 13.30 1.55 -1.95
C LYS A 39 12.57 1.99 -3.21
N THR A 40 12.36 3.29 -3.38
CA THR A 40 11.79 3.87 -4.59
C THR A 40 12.71 3.68 -5.79
N ALA A 41 14.02 3.90 -5.64
CA ALA A 41 14.99 3.65 -6.70
C ALA A 41 15.08 2.16 -7.09
N GLU A 42 15.06 1.26 -6.10
CA GLU A 42 14.97 -0.19 -6.36
C GLU A 42 13.68 -0.53 -7.13
N LEU A 43 12.52 0.02 -6.73
CA LEU A 43 11.25 -0.22 -7.42
C LEU A 43 11.29 0.28 -8.87
N TYR A 44 11.89 1.44 -9.14
CA TYR A 44 12.05 1.99 -10.50
C TYR A 44 12.82 1.03 -11.41
N ASN A 45 13.99 0.57 -10.95
CA ASN A 45 14.83 -0.34 -11.73
C ASN A 45 14.12 -1.68 -12.03
N GLU A 46 13.43 -2.24 -11.04
CA GLU A 46 12.73 -3.52 -11.20
C GLU A 46 11.47 -3.39 -12.07
N THR A 47 10.80 -2.23 -12.05
CA THR A 47 9.55 -2.00 -12.80
C THR A 47 9.76 -2.07 -14.31
N ALA A 48 10.86 -1.50 -14.82
CA ALA A 48 11.17 -1.55 -16.26
C ALA A 48 11.36 -2.99 -16.75
N LEU A 49 12.11 -3.80 -16.00
CA LEU A 49 12.33 -5.21 -16.31
C LEU A 49 11.04 -6.02 -16.20
N PHE A 50 10.27 -5.80 -15.13
CA PHE A 50 9.01 -6.48 -14.87
C PHE A 50 7.97 -6.20 -15.97
N LYS A 51 7.85 -4.95 -16.41
CA LYS A 51 6.97 -4.53 -17.52
C LYS A 51 7.30 -5.26 -18.81
N GLY A 52 8.59 -5.49 -19.10
CA GLY A 52 9.04 -6.20 -20.30
C GLY A 52 8.65 -7.68 -20.37
N LEU A 53 8.16 -8.28 -19.28
CA LEU A 53 7.76 -9.70 -19.23
C LEU A 53 6.33 -9.95 -19.75
N PHE A 54 5.59 -8.89 -20.07
CA PHE A 54 4.17 -8.99 -20.38
C PHE A 54 3.85 -8.42 -21.76
N PRO A 55 2.72 -8.85 -22.37
CA PRO A 55 2.25 -8.26 -23.61
C PRO A 55 2.09 -6.74 -23.49
N LYS A 56 2.38 -6.03 -24.57
CA LYS A 56 2.14 -4.58 -24.65
C LYS A 56 0.64 -4.28 -24.45
N ASP A 57 0.37 -3.16 -23.79
CA ASP A 57 -0.99 -2.63 -23.74
C ASP A 57 -1.41 -2.12 -25.12
N ASN A 58 -2.55 -2.62 -25.59
CA ASN A 58 -3.16 -2.21 -26.85
C ASN A 58 -4.41 -1.35 -26.62
N ILE A 59 -4.69 -0.92 -25.38
CA ILE A 59 -5.84 -0.11 -25.00
C ILE A 59 -5.44 1.36 -24.96
N THR A 60 -5.76 2.10 -26.01
CA THR A 60 -5.37 3.50 -26.19
C THR A 60 -6.38 4.51 -25.63
N GLY A 61 -7.67 4.14 -25.51
CA GLY A 61 -8.75 5.06 -25.15
C GLY A 61 -9.08 5.16 -23.64
N ILE A 62 -8.47 4.31 -22.81
CA ILE A 62 -8.65 4.34 -21.36
C ILE A 62 -7.27 4.63 -20.77
N LYS A 63 -7.19 5.52 -19.77
CA LYS A 63 -5.97 5.77 -18.99
C LYS A 63 -6.31 5.58 -17.52
N PHE A 64 -5.58 4.71 -16.83
CA PHE A 64 -5.79 4.47 -15.40
C PHE A 64 -5.21 5.62 -14.57
N LEU A 65 -3.95 5.95 -14.82
CA LEU A 65 -3.24 7.00 -14.09
C LEU A 65 -3.43 8.35 -14.78
N THR A 66 -4.55 9.00 -14.46
CA THR A 66 -4.92 10.32 -14.99
C THR A 66 -4.24 11.47 -14.26
N GLU A 67 -4.21 12.64 -14.89
CA GLU A 67 -3.66 13.85 -14.27
C GLU A 67 -4.42 14.26 -13.00
N ASN A 68 -5.75 14.16 -13.00
CA ASN A 68 -6.53 14.44 -11.78
C ASN A 68 -6.15 13.52 -10.63
N LEU A 69 -5.85 12.24 -10.92
CA LEU A 69 -5.37 11.31 -9.91
C LEU A 69 -3.95 11.67 -9.45
N LYS A 70 -3.07 12.16 -10.35
CA LYS A 70 -1.74 12.67 -10.00
C LYS A 70 -1.85 13.84 -9.01
N VAL A 71 -2.66 14.85 -9.34
CA VAL A 71 -2.88 16.02 -8.48
C VAL A 71 -3.32 15.58 -7.07
N ASP A 72 -4.27 14.66 -7.00
CA ASP A 72 -4.72 14.12 -5.72
C ASP A 72 -3.65 13.30 -5.00
N PHE A 73 -2.82 12.56 -5.74
CA PHE A 73 -1.70 11.79 -5.21
C PHE A 73 -0.63 12.70 -4.59
N MET A 74 -0.34 13.84 -5.22
CA MET A 74 0.67 14.81 -4.75
C MET A 74 0.16 15.68 -3.58
N ALA A 75 -1.15 15.83 -3.42
CA ALA A 75 -1.72 16.66 -2.36
C ALA A 75 -1.31 16.18 -0.96
N GLN A 76 -0.68 17.06 -0.18
CA GLN A 76 -0.06 16.71 1.12
C GLN A 76 -0.99 15.96 2.07
N LYS A 77 -2.28 16.36 2.12
CA LYS A 77 -3.28 15.80 3.05
C LYS A 77 -3.84 14.43 2.63
N ASN A 78 -3.64 14.03 1.37
CA ASN A 78 -4.24 12.84 0.77
C ASN A 78 -3.44 11.55 1.03
N CYS A 79 -3.00 11.34 2.27
CA CYS A 79 -2.25 10.13 2.63
C CYS A 79 -3.05 8.84 2.39
N ASP A 80 -4.35 8.88 2.68
CA ASP A 80 -5.25 7.74 2.46
C ASP A 80 -5.34 7.39 0.98
N LEU A 81 -5.39 8.38 0.08
CA LEU A 81 -5.39 8.13 -1.35
C LEU A 81 -4.10 7.46 -1.82
N ARG A 82 -2.93 7.99 -1.41
CA ARG A 82 -1.64 7.35 -1.73
C ARG A 82 -1.61 5.91 -1.24
N SER A 83 -1.96 5.68 0.03
CA SER A 83 -2.00 4.34 0.61
C SER A 83 -2.98 3.42 -0.11
N ASN A 84 -4.19 3.90 -0.42
CA ASN A 84 -5.22 3.13 -1.11
C ASN A 84 -4.82 2.80 -2.55
N LEU A 85 -4.16 3.72 -3.27
CA LEU A 85 -3.67 3.49 -4.62
C LEU A 85 -2.60 2.39 -4.65
N LEU A 86 -1.62 2.44 -3.73
CA LEU A 86 -0.60 1.39 -3.64
C LEU A 86 -1.21 0.04 -3.25
N SER A 87 -2.15 0.04 -2.28
CA SER A 87 -2.91 -1.17 -1.89
C SER A 87 -3.69 -1.76 -3.06
N PHE A 88 -4.32 -0.91 -3.87
CA PHE A 88 -5.07 -1.32 -5.05
C PHE A 88 -4.15 -2.03 -6.05
N TYR A 89 -3.00 -1.44 -6.37
CA TYR A 89 -2.04 -2.11 -7.26
C TYR A 89 -1.56 -3.46 -6.71
N ILE A 90 -1.25 -3.51 -5.41
CA ILE A 90 -0.80 -4.75 -4.76
C ILE A 90 -1.89 -5.83 -4.80
N ASN A 91 -3.11 -5.52 -4.38
CA ASN A 91 -4.14 -6.53 -4.11
C ASN A 91 -4.98 -6.88 -5.34
N ASP A 92 -5.24 -5.89 -6.20
CA ASP A 92 -6.11 -6.06 -7.37
C ASP A 92 -5.35 -6.53 -8.60
N PHE A 93 -4.04 -6.23 -8.70
CA PHE A 93 -3.20 -6.67 -9.82
C PHE A 93 -2.09 -7.62 -9.37
N LEU A 94 -1.13 -7.15 -8.57
CA LEU A 94 0.15 -7.83 -8.39
C LEU A 94 0.03 -9.15 -7.64
N LYS A 95 -0.88 -9.26 -6.66
CA LYS A 95 -1.16 -10.50 -5.94
C LYS A 95 -2.06 -11.47 -6.69
N LYS A 96 -2.56 -11.12 -7.88
CA LYS A 96 -3.33 -12.10 -8.67
C LYS A 96 -2.38 -13.17 -9.21
N PRO A 97 -2.82 -14.45 -9.28
CA PRO A 97 -1.96 -15.56 -9.70
C PRO A 97 -1.23 -15.33 -11.03
N LEU A 98 -1.85 -14.56 -11.94
CA LEU A 98 -1.25 -14.19 -13.23
C LEU A 98 0.08 -13.43 -13.10
N LEU A 99 0.24 -12.62 -12.05
CA LEU A 99 1.37 -11.70 -11.86
C LEU A 99 2.23 -12.04 -10.65
N GLN A 100 1.66 -12.67 -9.61
CA GLN A 100 2.24 -12.77 -8.27
C GLN A 100 3.65 -13.36 -8.23
N GLU A 101 3.89 -14.46 -8.94
CA GLU A 101 5.19 -15.13 -8.95
C GLU A 101 6.28 -14.20 -9.49
N LYS A 102 6.03 -13.58 -10.65
CA LYS A 102 6.94 -12.63 -11.28
C LYS A 102 7.11 -11.38 -10.42
N ALA A 103 6.02 -10.81 -9.91
CA ALA A 103 6.06 -9.61 -9.07
C ALA A 103 6.83 -9.85 -7.76
N SER A 104 6.78 -11.06 -7.21
CA SER A 104 7.56 -11.45 -6.03
C SER A 104 9.04 -11.65 -6.37
N LYS A 105 9.36 -12.28 -7.51
CA LYS A 105 10.73 -12.47 -7.99
C LYS A 105 11.47 -11.14 -8.16
N PHE A 106 10.79 -10.15 -8.72
CA PHE A 106 11.29 -8.78 -8.92
C PHE A 106 11.08 -7.87 -7.69
N LYS A 107 10.66 -8.44 -6.55
CA LYS A 107 10.43 -7.73 -5.27
C LYS A 107 9.48 -6.52 -5.37
N ILE A 108 8.67 -6.43 -6.42
CA ILE A 108 7.75 -5.32 -6.69
C ILE A 108 6.74 -5.17 -5.54
N ILE A 109 6.09 -6.26 -5.15
CA ILE A 109 5.11 -6.26 -4.05
C ILE A 109 5.76 -5.84 -2.74
N GLN A 110 6.94 -6.38 -2.44
CA GLN A 110 7.65 -6.09 -1.19
C GLN A 110 8.05 -4.61 -1.11
N ASN A 111 8.61 -4.06 -2.19
CA ASN A 111 9.03 -2.67 -2.23
C ASN A 111 7.82 -1.72 -2.11
N LEU A 112 6.71 -2.00 -2.80
CA LEU A 112 5.48 -1.20 -2.67
C LEU A 112 4.91 -1.21 -1.24
N ILE A 113 4.90 -2.35 -0.55
CA ILE A 113 4.45 -2.44 0.85
C ILE A 113 5.35 -1.60 1.76
N VAL A 114 6.67 -1.68 1.60
CA VAL A 114 7.62 -0.90 2.39
C VAL A 114 7.47 0.60 2.11
N ILE A 115 7.38 0.99 0.84
CA ILE A 115 7.15 2.39 0.43
C ILE A 115 5.85 2.91 1.02
N GLN A 116 4.76 2.15 0.96
CA GLN A 116 3.48 2.51 1.55
C GLN A 116 3.59 2.79 3.06
N ASP A 117 4.22 1.89 3.82
CA ASP A 117 4.46 2.09 5.26
C ASP A 117 5.29 3.35 5.49
N LEU A 118 6.37 3.56 4.75
CA LEU A 118 7.25 4.72 4.91
C LEU A 118 6.56 6.05 4.59
N LEU A 119 5.78 6.11 3.50
CA LEU A 119 5.04 7.31 3.11
C LEU A 119 4.03 7.74 4.18
N LEU A 120 3.34 6.79 4.81
CA LEU A 120 2.42 7.06 5.92
C LEU A 120 3.12 7.67 7.14
N HIS A 121 4.37 7.26 7.40
CA HIS A 121 5.14 7.74 8.54
C HIS A 121 5.88 9.05 8.26
N CYS A 122 6.22 9.33 7.00
CA CYS A 122 6.97 10.54 6.63
C CYS A 122 6.16 11.84 6.66
N LYS A 123 4.82 11.81 6.57
CA LYS A 123 3.96 13.01 6.67
C LYS A 123 2.69 12.83 7.51
N LYS A 124 2.73 11.94 8.52
CA LYS A 124 1.56 11.59 9.33
C LYS A 124 0.81 12.78 9.95
N SER A 125 1.51 13.86 10.30
CA SER A 125 0.93 15.07 10.90
C SER A 125 0.02 15.87 9.96
N LEU A 126 0.13 15.67 8.64
CA LEU A 126 -0.59 16.42 7.61
C LEU A 126 -1.76 15.64 7.01
N CYS A 127 -1.92 14.35 7.33
CA CYS A 127 -2.96 13.51 6.75
C CYS A 127 -4.34 13.90 7.27
N ASP A 128 -5.30 14.12 6.37
CA ASP A 128 -6.67 14.36 6.76
C ASP A 128 -7.26 13.14 7.48
N LYS A 129 -7.96 13.38 8.59
CA LYS A 129 -8.65 12.31 9.33
C LYS A 129 -9.92 11.82 8.61
N LYS A 130 -10.36 12.54 7.58
CA LYS A 130 -11.61 12.28 6.87
C LYS A 130 -11.38 11.24 5.78
N LYS A 131 -11.93 10.04 5.98
CA LYS A 131 -11.81 8.87 5.10
C LYS A 131 -12.69 8.92 3.84
N THR A 132 -12.99 10.11 3.30
CA THR A 132 -13.79 10.16 2.07
C THR A 132 -12.90 9.76 0.89
N GLU A 133 -13.30 8.71 0.17
CA GLU A 133 -12.58 8.28 -1.03
C GLU A 133 -12.60 9.39 -2.08
N SER A 134 -11.45 9.69 -2.69
CA SER A 134 -11.41 10.70 -3.75
C SER A 134 -12.17 10.22 -4.98
N LYS A 135 -12.87 11.17 -5.62
CA LYS A 135 -13.52 10.97 -6.91
C LYS A 135 -12.55 10.45 -7.98
N SER A 136 -11.30 10.91 -8.00
CA SER A 136 -10.30 10.46 -8.97
C SER A 136 -9.93 8.98 -8.77
N PHE A 137 -9.89 8.52 -7.53
CA PHE A 137 -9.61 7.12 -7.21
C PHE A 137 -10.82 6.22 -7.50
N THR A 138 -12.04 6.69 -7.23
CA THR A 138 -13.26 6.01 -7.67
C THR A 138 -13.33 5.92 -9.20
N GLU A 139 -12.93 6.98 -9.91
CA GLU A 139 -12.85 6.98 -11.38
C GLU A 139 -11.85 5.94 -11.91
N LEU A 140 -10.67 5.84 -11.29
CA LEU A 140 -9.71 4.77 -11.60
C LEU A 140 -10.38 3.39 -11.48
N LYS A 141 -11.01 3.10 -10.33
CA LYS A 141 -11.70 1.81 -10.11
C LYS A 141 -12.77 1.56 -11.18
N ASN A 142 -13.56 2.58 -11.54
CA ASN A 142 -14.58 2.43 -12.58
C ASN A 142 -13.96 2.13 -13.96
N LYS A 143 -12.80 2.70 -14.28
CA LYS A 143 -12.09 2.41 -15.53
C LYS A 143 -11.54 0.99 -15.57
N THR A 144 -11.12 0.41 -14.44
CA THR A 144 -10.65 -0.98 -14.43
C THR A 144 -11.78 -1.97 -14.74
N LEU A 145 -13.02 -1.65 -14.32
CA LEU A 145 -14.20 -2.45 -14.63
C LEU A 145 -14.61 -2.43 -16.11
N GLN A 146 -14.17 -1.42 -16.88
CA GLN A 146 -14.46 -1.31 -18.32
C GLN A 146 -13.60 -2.26 -19.17
N ILE A 147 -12.56 -2.87 -18.60
CA ILE A 147 -11.62 -3.71 -19.34
C ILE A 147 -11.75 -5.16 -18.85
N HIS A 148 -11.99 -6.07 -19.79
CA HIS A 148 -12.26 -7.47 -19.48
C HIS A 148 -11.02 -8.37 -19.61
N GLY A 149 -11.02 -9.43 -18.80
CA GLY A 149 -10.04 -10.51 -18.87
C GLY A 149 -8.62 -10.07 -18.53
N LYS A 150 -7.62 -10.68 -19.17
CA LYS A 150 -6.20 -10.43 -18.86
C LYS A 150 -5.73 -9.01 -19.25
N LYS A 151 -6.44 -8.34 -20.14
CA LYS A 151 -6.03 -7.02 -20.67
C LYS A 151 -5.97 -5.94 -19.59
N VAL A 152 -6.83 -6.01 -18.57
CA VAL A 152 -6.81 -5.07 -17.43
C VAL A 152 -5.47 -5.09 -16.69
N PHE A 153 -4.86 -6.28 -16.59
CA PHE A 153 -3.55 -6.47 -15.97
C PHE A 153 -2.44 -5.89 -16.83
N TRP A 154 -2.43 -6.17 -18.13
CA TRP A 154 -1.44 -5.61 -19.06
C TRP A 154 -1.47 -4.10 -19.06
N LYS A 155 -2.67 -3.53 -19.01
CA LYS A 155 -2.84 -2.09 -18.86
C LYS A 155 -2.26 -1.55 -17.56
N ALA A 156 -2.63 -2.14 -16.42
CA ALA A 156 -2.10 -1.72 -15.12
C ALA A 156 -0.56 -1.81 -15.06
N ILE A 157 0.02 -2.88 -15.62
CA ILE A 157 1.49 -3.05 -15.69
C ILE A 157 2.13 -2.04 -16.65
N SER A 158 1.48 -1.76 -17.78
CA SER A 158 2.02 -0.82 -18.77
C SER A 158 2.09 0.62 -18.27
N GLU A 159 1.21 0.99 -17.33
CA GLU A 159 1.19 2.31 -16.69
C GLU A 159 1.91 2.29 -15.33
N MET A 160 2.58 1.19 -14.95
CA MET A 160 3.21 1.10 -13.63
C MET A 160 4.46 1.98 -13.49
N ASP A 161 5.18 2.24 -14.58
CA ASP A 161 6.26 3.23 -14.61
C ASP A 161 5.78 4.64 -14.24
N ILE A 162 4.61 5.05 -14.75
CA ILE A 162 3.96 6.32 -14.37
C ILE A 162 3.68 6.38 -12.85
N LEU A 163 3.19 5.28 -12.25
CA LEU A 163 2.98 5.23 -10.80
C LEU A 163 4.30 5.40 -10.03
N VAL A 164 5.38 4.77 -10.50
CA VAL A 164 6.68 4.86 -9.85
C VAL A 164 7.28 6.26 -9.98
N GLU A 165 7.10 6.91 -11.13
CA GLU A 165 7.46 8.32 -11.31
C GLU A 165 6.75 9.22 -10.30
N TRP A 166 5.44 9.03 -10.08
CA TRP A 166 4.72 9.82 -9.07
C TRP A 166 5.24 9.57 -7.65
N ILE A 167 5.60 8.33 -7.32
CA ILE A 167 6.21 8.02 -6.02
C ILE A 167 7.56 8.73 -5.89
N GLN A 168 8.40 8.72 -6.93
CA GLN A 168 9.70 9.41 -6.95
C GLN A 168 9.52 10.91 -6.73
N GLU A 169 8.69 11.55 -7.55
CA GLU A 169 8.39 12.99 -7.48
C GLU A 169 7.87 13.38 -6.09
N TYR A 170 6.92 12.61 -5.54
CA TYR A 170 6.41 12.86 -4.19
C TYR A 170 7.52 12.75 -3.14
N VAL A 171 8.41 11.76 -3.24
CA VAL A 171 9.53 11.54 -2.31
C VAL A 171 10.56 12.67 -2.38
N GLU A 172 10.82 13.20 -3.56
CA GLU A 172 11.71 14.36 -3.75
C GLU A 172 11.15 15.60 -3.06
N GLU A 173 9.84 15.82 -3.14
CA GLU A 173 9.11 16.92 -2.47
C GLU A 173 8.87 16.72 -0.96
N LEU A 174 9.31 15.60 -0.38
CA LEU A 174 9.21 15.35 1.07
C LEU A 174 10.29 16.13 1.84
N GLU A 175 10.19 17.46 1.93
CA GLU A 175 11.01 18.26 2.87
C GLU A 175 10.95 17.74 4.31
#